data_AF-A0A947KD60-F1
#
_entry.id   AF-A0A947KD60-F1
#
_cell.length_a   1.000
_cell.length_b   1.000
_cell.length_c   1.000
_cell.angle_alpha   90.00
_cell.angle_beta   90.00
_cell.angle_gamma   90.00
#
_symmetry.space_group_name_H-M   'P 1'
#
loop_
_entity.id
_entity.type
_entity.pdbx_description
1 polymer ?
#
loop_
_entity_poly.entity_id
_entity_poly.type
_entity_poly.pdbx_seq_one_letter_code
_entity_poly.pdbx_strand_id
1 'polypeptide(L)'
;MLIPLAKHRQCFRATGLFWLTLILLFIHPAPVLAKGKFLKSQVLRQDTTWAGDITIEGVIVVGRATTLTISPGTQVSFKKIDENHDGIGDSEIRVLGRILAEGSPEQMIRFASAENSPAPKDWSYLLLFTSGSFNRIRYCEFQHGFSGLQVQFSTATVTDSLFHNNHEGIRFGRADLDLEHNEFFQNDVAIRFTRMEGPVLINYNKIFQNRLGIFLVPSGQNITDFFEPDRSGSPWNTGRLRITNNDLTDNQWYNLNLGTKQLWDIEVSGNFWGSTVPAEIESTIFDQHRDPELGTAIIQPFAEHSIPTAGVRRITP
;
A
#
# COMPACT_ATOMS: atom_id res chain seq x y z
N MET A 1 51.72 64.27 -66.26
CA MET A 1 50.50 64.99 -66.69
C MET A 1 49.45 63.95 -67.05
N LEU A 2 48.21 64.16 -66.60
CA LEU A 2 46.97 63.42 -66.91
C LEU A 2 46.64 62.15 -66.08
N ILE A 3 45.71 62.40 -65.13
CA ILE A 3 44.70 61.57 -64.46
C ILE A 3 43.79 60.95 -65.57
N PRO A 4 42.99 59.84 -65.43
CA PRO A 4 42.15 59.59 -64.25
C PRO A 4 41.55 58.18 -63.94
N LEU A 5 40.82 58.12 -62.79
CA LEU A 5 39.58 57.34 -62.48
C LEU A 5 39.69 55.78 -62.41
N ALA A 6 39.00 55.00 -61.57
CA ALA A 6 37.97 55.19 -60.54
C ALA A 6 37.78 53.91 -59.68
N LYS A 7 37.32 54.14 -58.44
CA LYS A 7 36.28 53.43 -57.63
C LYS A 7 36.19 51.88 -57.50
N HIS A 8 36.06 51.53 -56.20
CA HIS A 8 35.27 50.46 -55.57
C HIS A 8 35.79 49.01 -55.51
N ARG A 9 36.16 48.60 -54.28
CA ARG A 9 35.69 47.37 -53.62
C ARG A 9 35.77 47.51 -52.08
N GLN A 10 34.66 47.22 -51.41
CA GLN A 10 34.50 47.06 -49.96
C GLN A 10 35.39 45.87 -49.50
N CYS A 11 36.23 45.98 -48.47
CA CYS A 11 35.99 46.08 -47.02
C CYS A 11 35.39 44.80 -46.41
N PHE A 12 36.20 44.04 -45.67
CA PHE A 12 35.79 43.37 -44.43
C PHE A 12 37.00 43.21 -43.50
N ARG A 13 36.93 43.85 -42.33
CA ARG A 13 37.84 43.72 -41.20
C ARG A 13 37.43 42.49 -40.38
N ALA A 14 38.41 41.77 -39.84
CA ALA A 14 38.22 40.86 -38.71
C ALA A 14 39.18 41.28 -37.59
N THR A 15 38.62 41.88 -36.54
CA THR A 15 39.27 42.15 -35.25
C THR A 15 38.84 41.07 -34.27
N GLY A 16 39.80 40.47 -33.56
CA GLY A 16 39.58 39.36 -32.64
C GLY A 16 38.72 39.72 -31.42
N LEU A 17 37.92 38.76 -30.97
CA LEU A 17 37.19 38.78 -29.70
C LEU A 17 37.71 37.66 -28.80
N PHE A 18 38.23 38.02 -27.63
CA PHE A 18 38.46 37.12 -26.50
C PHE A 18 37.11 36.85 -25.81
N TRP A 19 36.73 35.57 -25.69
CA TRP A 19 35.56 35.15 -24.94
C TRP A 19 35.94 34.82 -23.49
N LEU A 20 35.46 35.64 -22.54
CA LEU A 20 35.43 35.31 -21.12
C LEU A 20 34.17 34.48 -20.85
N THR A 21 34.32 33.18 -20.63
CA THR A 21 33.24 32.31 -20.16
C THR A 21 32.97 32.57 -18.68
N LEU A 22 31.83 33.19 -18.38
CA LEU A 22 31.31 33.38 -17.03
C LEU A 22 30.73 32.04 -16.53
N ILE A 23 31.41 31.37 -15.60
CA ILE A 23 30.86 30.19 -14.91
C ILE A 23 29.86 30.71 -13.87
N LEU A 24 28.57 30.57 -14.16
CA LEU A 24 27.50 30.73 -13.17
C LEU A 24 27.53 29.50 -12.24
N LEU A 25 28.21 29.64 -11.09
CA LEU A 25 27.99 28.73 -9.97
C LEU A 25 26.54 28.88 -9.52
N PHE A 26 25.70 27.92 -9.86
CA PHE A 26 24.43 27.70 -9.17
C PHE A 26 24.77 27.31 -7.73
N ILE A 27 24.80 28.30 -6.84
CA ILE A 27 24.72 28.06 -5.40
C ILE A 27 23.33 27.47 -5.20
N HIS A 28 23.23 26.14 -5.16
CA HIS A 28 22.05 25.51 -4.58
C HIS A 28 21.98 26.01 -3.14
N PRO A 29 20.89 26.70 -2.74
CA PRO A 29 20.70 26.96 -1.32
C PRO A 29 20.76 25.61 -0.61
N ALA A 30 21.63 25.50 0.40
CA ALA A 30 21.60 24.35 1.30
C ALA A 30 20.14 24.14 1.72
N PRO A 31 19.63 22.89 1.76
CA PRO A 31 18.27 22.65 2.17
C PRO A 31 18.10 23.27 3.55
N VAL A 32 17.36 24.37 3.62
CA VAL A 32 16.84 24.85 4.88
C VAL A 32 15.98 23.70 5.36
N LEU A 33 16.39 23.07 6.46
CA LEU A 33 15.63 22.01 7.11
C LEU A 33 14.25 22.61 7.43
N ALA A 34 13.28 22.37 6.55
CA ALA A 34 11.93 22.85 6.76
C ALA A 34 11.47 22.22 8.07
N LYS A 35 11.13 23.05 9.06
CA LYS A 35 10.68 22.56 10.35
C LYS A 35 9.47 21.66 10.10
N GLY A 36 9.59 20.37 10.46
CA GLY A 36 8.53 19.38 10.24
C GLY A 36 7.17 19.87 10.74
N LYS A 37 6.11 19.50 10.03
CA LYS A 37 4.74 19.92 10.34
C LYS A 37 4.20 19.06 11.48
N PHE A 38 3.87 19.69 12.60
CA PHE A 38 3.21 19.01 13.71
C PHE A 38 1.69 19.21 13.65
N LEU A 39 0.92 18.14 13.67
CA LEU A 39 -0.54 18.14 13.50
C LEU A 39 -1.21 17.48 14.70
N LYS A 40 -2.12 18.22 15.33
CA LYS A 40 -3.08 17.65 16.29
C LYS A 40 -4.37 17.25 15.59
N SER A 41 -5.26 16.59 16.33
CA SER A 41 -6.61 16.26 15.89
C SER A 41 -7.29 17.42 15.16
N GLN A 42 -7.66 17.20 13.90
CA GLN A 42 -8.30 18.22 13.05
C GLN A 42 -8.96 17.59 11.83
N VAL A 43 -9.76 18.39 11.12
CA VAL A 43 -10.38 17.98 9.86
C VAL A 43 -9.89 18.85 8.71
N LEU A 44 -9.37 18.22 7.66
CA LEU A 44 -9.04 18.87 6.39
C LEU A 44 -10.33 19.12 5.61
N ARG A 45 -10.69 20.40 5.46
CA ARG A 45 -11.91 20.86 4.75
C ARG A 45 -11.67 21.33 3.33
N GLN A 46 -10.41 21.40 2.93
CA GLN A 46 -9.97 21.82 1.62
C GLN A 46 -8.81 20.96 1.20
N ASP A 47 -8.64 20.82 -0.11
CA ASP A 47 -7.55 20.06 -0.69
C ASP A 47 -6.22 20.49 -0.07
N THR A 48 -5.45 19.50 0.33
CA THR A 48 -4.23 19.71 1.11
C THR A 48 -3.14 18.83 0.55
N THR A 49 -1.95 19.42 0.35
CA THR A 49 -0.75 18.66 -0.02
C THR A 49 0.21 18.60 1.16
N TRP A 50 0.72 17.41 1.45
CA TRP A 50 1.79 17.17 2.41
C TRP A 50 3.09 16.84 1.68
N ALA A 51 4.20 17.33 2.26
CA ALA A 51 5.57 17.10 1.81
C ALA A 51 6.51 17.23 3.02
N GLY A 52 7.63 16.50 3.01
CA GLY A 52 8.63 16.53 4.09
C GLY A 52 8.19 15.74 5.33
N ASP A 53 8.58 16.21 6.51
CA ASP A 53 8.26 15.53 7.77
C ASP A 53 6.91 16.02 8.33
N ILE A 54 6.00 15.09 8.58
CA ILE A 54 4.68 15.32 9.18
C ILE A 54 4.59 14.48 10.47
N THR A 55 4.37 15.10 11.62
CA THR A 55 4.13 14.39 12.88
C THR A 55 2.67 14.58 13.30
N ILE A 56 1.98 13.49 13.62
CA ILE A 56 0.57 13.46 14.02
C ILE A 56 0.46 13.06 15.49
N GLU A 57 -0.28 13.83 16.28
CA GLU A 57 -0.74 13.51 17.63
C GLU A 57 -2.27 13.58 17.64
N GLY A 58 -2.94 12.45 17.48
CA GLY A 58 -4.40 12.35 17.38
C GLY A 58 -4.92 12.03 15.98
N VAL A 59 -6.13 12.50 15.67
CA VAL A 59 -6.91 12.06 14.51
C VAL A 59 -6.94 13.11 13.41
N ILE A 60 -6.38 12.80 12.24
CA ILE A 60 -6.52 13.65 11.05
C ILE A 60 -7.64 13.12 10.16
N VAL A 61 -8.74 13.88 10.06
CA VAL A 61 -9.85 13.51 9.17
C VAL A 61 -9.72 14.24 7.84
N VAL A 62 -9.64 13.51 6.73
CA VAL A 62 -9.83 14.06 5.38
C VAL A 62 -11.33 14.11 5.13
N GLY A 63 -11.91 15.32 5.15
CA GLY A 63 -13.34 15.53 5.00
C GLY A 63 -13.89 15.05 3.67
N ARG A 64 -15.21 14.85 3.58
CA ARG A 64 -15.87 14.54 2.30
C ARG A 64 -15.60 15.66 1.29
N ALA A 65 -15.45 15.28 0.02
CA ALA A 65 -15.08 16.19 -1.07
C ALA A 65 -13.72 16.91 -0.88
N THR A 66 -12.89 16.46 0.07
CA THR A 66 -11.50 16.91 0.23
C THR A 66 -10.54 15.85 -0.29
N THR A 67 -9.47 16.27 -0.95
CA THR A 67 -8.34 15.42 -1.33
C THR A 67 -7.11 15.72 -0.45
N LEU A 68 -6.55 14.67 0.15
CA LEU A 68 -5.20 14.70 0.72
C LEU A 68 -4.22 14.13 -0.30
N THR A 69 -3.30 14.97 -0.77
CA THR A 69 -2.18 14.55 -1.62
C THR A 69 -0.91 14.47 -0.79
N ILE A 70 -0.17 13.37 -0.88
CA ILE A 70 1.10 13.19 -0.16
C ILE A 70 2.20 13.00 -1.19
N SER A 71 3.20 13.89 -1.14
CA SER A 71 4.29 13.94 -2.13
C SER A 71 5.32 12.83 -1.89
N PRO A 72 6.06 12.37 -2.92
CA PRO A 72 7.15 11.42 -2.75
C PRO A 72 8.15 11.81 -1.66
N GLY A 73 8.65 10.82 -0.92
CA GLY A 73 9.62 11.00 0.16
C GLY A 73 9.07 11.59 1.46
N THR A 74 7.77 11.89 1.54
CA THR A 74 7.14 12.38 2.78
C THR A 74 7.26 11.34 3.90
N GLN A 75 7.65 11.80 5.10
CA GLN A 75 7.70 10.99 6.32
C GLN A 75 6.52 11.38 7.20
N VAL A 76 5.58 10.47 7.41
CA VAL A 76 4.43 10.65 8.30
C VAL A 76 4.65 9.81 9.56
N SER A 77 4.84 10.49 10.69
CA SER A 77 5.13 9.85 11.98
C SER A 77 3.98 10.06 12.97
N PHE A 78 3.54 8.98 13.61
CA PHE A 78 2.42 8.99 14.55
C PHE A 78 2.91 8.90 16.00
N LYS A 79 2.55 9.87 16.83
CA LYS A 79 2.76 9.80 18.27
C LYS A 79 1.87 8.74 18.89
N LYS A 80 2.44 7.92 19.78
CA LYS A 80 1.64 6.97 20.54
C LYS A 80 0.88 7.71 21.64
N ILE A 81 -0.43 7.71 21.50
CA ILE A 81 -1.39 8.12 22.52
C ILE A 81 -2.32 6.93 22.75
N ASP A 82 -2.65 6.58 23.99
CA ASP A 82 -3.52 5.44 24.30
C ASP A 82 -4.45 5.90 25.44
N GLU A 83 -5.50 6.63 25.07
CA GLU A 83 -6.43 7.25 26.03
C GLU A 83 -7.38 6.21 26.64
N ASN A 84 -7.71 5.16 25.89
CA ASN A 84 -8.65 4.13 26.29
C ASN A 84 -7.97 2.93 27.02
N HIS A 85 -6.64 2.89 27.07
CA HIS A 85 -5.80 1.88 27.73
C HIS A 85 -6.01 0.46 27.18
N ASP A 86 -6.31 0.31 25.89
CA ASP A 86 -6.45 -0.98 25.23
C ASP A 86 -5.13 -1.53 24.66
N GLY A 87 -4.04 -0.76 24.77
CA GLY A 87 -2.71 -1.12 24.28
C GLY A 87 -2.53 -0.90 22.77
N ILE A 88 -3.38 -0.09 22.15
CA ILE A 88 -3.30 0.38 20.77
C ILE A 88 -3.20 1.91 20.77
N GLY A 89 -2.36 2.47 19.90
CA GLY A 89 -2.26 3.92 19.75
C GLY A 89 -3.47 4.53 19.02
N ASP A 90 -3.96 5.68 19.48
CA ASP A 90 -5.14 6.38 18.97
C ASP A 90 -4.83 7.41 17.86
N SER A 91 -3.56 7.59 17.50
CA SER A 91 -3.21 8.44 16.36
C SER A 91 -3.57 7.75 15.03
N GLU A 92 -4.25 8.46 14.13
CA GLU A 92 -4.72 7.91 12.86
C GLU A 92 -4.92 8.97 11.77
N ILE A 93 -5.06 8.50 10.52
CA ILE A 93 -5.62 9.28 9.42
C ILE A 93 -6.92 8.61 9.00
N ARG A 94 -8.02 9.37 8.98
CA ARG A 94 -9.34 8.91 8.54
C ARG A 94 -9.77 9.63 7.27
N VAL A 95 -9.89 8.90 6.18
CA VAL A 95 -10.20 9.43 4.86
C VAL A 95 -11.68 9.20 4.53
N LEU A 96 -12.49 10.25 4.68
CA LEU A 96 -13.89 10.31 4.21
C LEU A 96 -14.02 10.94 2.82
N GLY A 97 -13.01 11.69 2.39
CA GLY A 97 -12.85 12.21 1.04
C GLY A 97 -11.95 11.31 0.21
N ARG A 98 -10.82 11.81 -0.28
CA ARG A 98 -9.89 11.08 -1.15
C ARG A 98 -8.46 11.19 -0.64
N ILE A 99 -7.66 10.14 -0.82
CA ILE A 99 -6.21 10.20 -0.66
C ILE A 99 -5.47 9.82 -1.95
N LEU A 100 -4.42 10.59 -2.25
CA LEU A 100 -3.44 10.34 -3.28
C LEU A 100 -2.05 10.32 -2.62
N ALA A 101 -1.61 9.14 -2.20
CA ALA A 101 -0.27 8.91 -1.67
C ALA A 101 0.53 8.15 -2.71
N GLU A 102 1.30 8.88 -3.51
CA GLU A 102 2.05 8.32 -4.64
C GLU A 102 3.52 8.70 -4.50
N GLY A 103 4.30 7.79 -3.90
CA GLY A 103 5.75 7.87 -3.86
C GLY A 103 6.39 7.49 -5.19
N SER A 104 7.69 7.25 -5.13
CA SER A 104 8.49 6.64 -6.20
C SER A 104 9.34 5.51 -5.64
N PRO A 105 9.93 4.63 -6.48
CA PRO A 105 10.83 3.59 -6.00
C PRO A 105 12.02 4.15 -5.20
N GLU A 106 12.47 5.36 -5.51
CA GLU A 106 13.59 6.03 -4.82
C GLU A 106 13.15 6.84 -3.60
N GLN A 107 11.88 7.26 -3.59
CA GLN A 107 11.32 8.17 -2.57
C GLN A 107 9.94 7.68 -2.14
N MET A 108 9.92 6.54 -1.46
CA MET A 108 8.70 6.01 -0.86
C MET A 108 8.14 6.98 0.19
N ILE A 109 6.81 7.02 0.30
CA ILE A 109 6.13 7.73 1.39
C ILE A 109 6.09 6.79 2.60
N ARG A 110 6.52 7.25 3.76
CA ARG A 110 6.58 6.42 4.97
C ARG A 110 5.50 6.80 5.97
N PHE A 111 4.83 5.79 6.53
CA PHE A 111 3.88 5.89 7.65
C PHE A 111 4.40 5.04 8.82
N ALA A 112 4.76 5.67 9.94
CA ALA A 112 5.49 5.02 11.01
C ALA A 112 5.20 5.58 12.41
N SER A 113 5.49 4.80 13.45
CA SER A 113 5.57 5.31 14.83
C SER A 113 6.61 6.44 14.97
N ALA A 114 6.29 7.44 15.81
CA ALA A 114 7.17 8.53 16.22
C ALA A 114 7.87 8.27 17.57
N GLU A 115 7.76 7.05 18.10
CA GLU A 115 8.36 6.64 19.37
C GLU A 115 9.86 6.30 19.20
N ASN A 116 10.63 6.42 20.29
CA ASN A 116 12.06 6.08 20.29
C ASN A 116 12.33 4.58 20.14
N SER A 117 11.37 3.76 20.57
CA SER A 117 11.38 2.30 20.43
C SER A 117 10.11 1.87 19.70
N PRO A 118 10.04 2.03 18.37
CA PRO A 118 8.85 1.69 17.60
C PRO A 118 8.42 0.24 17.76
N ALA A 119 7.13 0.02 17.94
CA ALA A 119 6.54 -1.30 18.05
C ALA A 119 5.19 -1.37 17.32
N PRO A 120 4.74 -2.57 16.88
CA PRO A 120 3.38 -2.75 16.39
C PRO A 120 2.34 -2.19 17.36
N LYS A 121 1.26 -1.61 16.80
CA LYS A 121 0.17 -0.96 17.55
C LYS A 121 0.53 0.37 18.22
N ASP A 122 1.63 1.02 17.85
CA ASP A 122 1.95 2.37 18.33
C ASP A 122 1.00 3.46 17.78
N TRP A 123 0.27 3.15 16.71
CA TRP A 123 -0.76 3.98 16.12
C TRP A 123 -1.85 3.10 15.52
N SER A 124 -3.02 3.67 15.27
CA SER A 124 -4.21 2.91 14.91
C SER A 124 -4.12 2.42 13.46
N TYR A 125 -4.35 3.31 12.51
CA TYR A 125 -4.39 2.98 11.07
C TYR A 125 -4.52 4.22 10.17
N LEU A 126 -4.23 4.03 8.88
CA LEU A 126 -4.76 4.88 7.82
C LEU A 126 -6.06 4.22 7.34
N LEU A 127 -7.21 4.84 7.59
CA LEU A 127 -8.52 4.28 7.26
C LEU A 127 -9.15 5.01 6.08
N LEU A 128 -9.44 4.28 5.00
CA LEU A 128 -10.36 4.70 3.94
C LEU A 128 -11.77 4.25 4.33
N PHE A 129 -12.67 5.21 4.59
CA PHE A 129 -14.01 4.90 5.07
C PHE A 129 -15.08 5.68 4.33
N THR A 130 -15.88 4.99 3.51
CA THR A 130 -16.96 5.62 2.72
C THR A 130 -16.48 6.82 1.89
N SER A 131 -15.25 6.72 1.36
CA SER A 131 -14.53 7.80 0.66
C SER A 131 -15.25 8.31 -0.59
N GLY A 132 -16.13 7.49 -1.19
CA GLY A 132 -16.94 7.84 -2.36
C GLY A 132 -16.13 8.15 -3.63
N SER A 133 -14.80 8.17 -3.54
CA SER A 133 -13.84 8.51 -4.58
C SER A 133 -12.77 7.44 -4.66
N PHE A 134 -12.14 7.32 -5.83
CA PHE A 134 -11.03 6.40 -6.05
C PHE A 134 -9.74 6.85 -5.34
N ASN A 135 -9.20 6.02 -4.46
CA ASN A 135 -7.99 6.30 -3.68
C ASN A 135 -6.77 5.61 -4.29
N ARG A 136 -5.60 6.24 -4.17
CA ARG A 136 -4.34 5.68 -4.68
C ARG A 136 -3.28 5.66 -3.61
N ILE A 137 -2.74 4.47 -3.37
CA ILE A 137 -1.59 4.22 -2.51
C ILE A 137 -0.55 3.53 -3.39
N ARG A 138 0.59 4.18 -3.62
CA ARG A 138 1.66 3.64 -4.45
C ARG A 138 3.02 4.04 -3.93
N TYR A 139 3.97 3.09 -3.88
CA TYR A 139 5.30 3.32 -3.30
C TYR A 139 5.21 3.92 -1.89
N CYS A 140 4.42 3.28 -1.04
CA CYS A 140 4.27 3.62 0.37
C CYS A 140 4.85 2.52 1.26
N GLU A 141 5.41 2.90 2.41
CA GLU A 141 5.87 1.98 3.46
C GLU A 141 5.04 2.21 4.72
N PHE A 142 4.40 1.15 5.23
CA PHE A 142 3.58 1.18 6.44
C PHE A 142 4.19 0.27 7.51
N GLN A 143 4.46 0.84 8.69
CA GLN A 143 5.07 0.12 9.80
C GLN A 143 4.56 0.57 11.17
N HIS A 144 4.63 -0.34 12.15
CA HIS A 144 4.32 -0.11 13.56
C HIS A 144 2.84 0.20 13.87
N GLY A 145 1.94 0.05 12.90
CA GLY A 145 0.50 0.26 13.09
C GLY A 145 -0.19 -0.94 13.75
N PHE A 146 -1.37 -0.71 14.33
CA PHE A 146 -2.30 -1.79 14.61
C PHE A 146 -2.83 -2.36 13.29
N SER A 147 -3.17 -1.49 12.35
CA SER A 147 -3.24 -1.87 10.94
C SER A 147 -2.53 -0.82 10.10
N GLY A 148 -1.65 -1.21 9.18
CA GLY A 148 -0.98 -0.23 8.31
C GLY A 148 -1.99 0.55 7.46
N LEU A 149 -2.90 -0.17 6.81
CA LEU A 149 -3.97 0.39 6.00
C LEU A 149 -5.29 -0.35 6.24
N GLN A 150 -6.37 0.40 6.38
CA GLN A 150 -7.73 -0.14 6.38
C GLN A 150 -8.55 0.38 5.20
N VAL A 151 -9.25 -0.51 4.48
CA VAL A 151 -10.14 -0.14 3.37
C VAL A 151 -11.55 -0.66 3.63
N GLN A 152 -12.48 0.26 3.89
CA GLN A 152 -13.85 -0.05 4.27
C GLN A 152 -14.83 0.79 3.44
N PHE A 153 -15.75 0.11 2.74
CA PHE A 153 -16.76 0.72 1.86
C PHE A 153 -16.16 1.74 0.88
N SER A 154 -15.00 1.40 0.30
CA SER A 154 -14.18 2.32 -0.50
C SER A 154 -13.57 1.59 -1.71
N THR A 155 -13.19 2.37 -2.72
CA THR A 155 -12.43 1.89 -3.88
C THR A 155 -10.98 2.37 -3.79
N ALA A 156 -10.02 1.48 -3.98
CA ALA A 156 -8.60 1.84 -3.97
C ALA A 156 -7.73 0.91 -4.83
N THR A 157 -6.63 1.44 -5.34
CA THR A 157 -5.47 0.65 -5.78
C THR A 157 -4.34 0.83 -4.78
N VAL A 158 -3.76 -0.28 -4.32
CA VAL A 158 -2.55 -0.31 -3.48
C VAL A 158 -1.48 -1.08 -4.25
N THR A 159 -0.45 -0.36 -4.67
CA THR A 159 0.58 -0.92 -5.55
C THR A 159 1.99 -0.60 -5.10
N ASP A 160 2.94 -1.46 -5.41
CA ASP A 160 4.37 -1.21 -5.19
C ASP A 160 4.71 -0.75 -3.75
N SER A 161 3.99 -1.25 -2.75
CA SER A 161 4.09 -0.79 -1.37
C SER A 161 4.61 -1.87 -0.41
N LEU A 162 5.18 -1.44 0.70
CA LEU A 162 5.73 -2.27 1.76
C LEU A 162 4.84 -2.19 3.00
N PHE A 163 4.50 -3.35 3.56
CA PHE A 163 3.76 -3.46 4.81
C PHE A 163 4.53 -4.40 5.74
N HIS A 164 5.11 -3.84 6.81
CA HIS A 164 5.90 -4.67 7.72
C HIS A 164 5.95 -4.15 9.15
N ASN A 165 6.21 -5.05 10.10
CA ASN A 165 6.21 -4.74 11.54
C ASN A 165 4.89 -4.09 12.01
N ASN A 166 3.76 -4.48 11.42
CA ASN A 166 2.43 -4.11 11.88
C ASN A 166 1.77 -5.30 12.59
N HIS A 167 0.72 -5.03 13.36
CA HIS A 167 -0.16 -6.11 13.78
C HIS A 167 -0.93 -6.65 12.55
N GLU A 168 -1.69 -5.82 11.85
CA GLU A 168 -2.24 -6.16 10.53
C GLU A 168 -1.52 -5.33 9.45
N GLY A 169 -1.01 -5.95 8.38
CA GLY A 169 -0.44 -5.19 7.25
C GLY A 169 -1.51 -4.35 6.57
N ILE A 170 -2.52 -5.02 6.01
CA ILE A 170 -3.74 -4.40 5.50
C ILE A 170 -4.98 -5.16 5.97
N ARG A 171 -6.02 -4.41 6.34
CA ARG A 171 -7.35 -4.94 6.64
C ARG A 171 -8.44 -4.32 5.79
N PHE A 172 -9.30 -5.13 5.20
CA PHE A 172 -10.43 -4.60 4.42
C PHE A 172 -11.68 -5.46 4.60
N GLY A 173 -12.82 -4.87 4.25
CA GLY A 173 -14.16 -5.37 4.58
C GLY A 173 -15.02 -5.57 3.35
N ARG A 174 -15.82 -4.54 3.08
CA ARG A 174 -16.46 -4.34 1.78
C ARG A 174 -15.60 -3.37 0.98
N ALA A 175 -15.03 -3.77 -0.14
CA ALA A 175 -14.14 -2.91 -0.93
C ALA A 175 -14.17 -3.26 -2.43
N ASP A 176 -13.75 -2.29 -3.24
CA ASP A 176 -13.32 -2.51 -4.62
C ASP A 176 -11.79 -2.23 -4.64
N LEU A 177 -10.99 -3.29 -4.58
CA LEU A 177 -9.59 -3.19 -4.16
C LEU A 177 -8.65 -4.04 -5.01
N ASP A 178 -7.70 -3.36 -5.64
CA ASP A 178 -6.56 -4.00 -6.30
C ASP A 178 -5.31 -3.89 -5.40
N LEU A 179 -4.80 -5.03 -4.96
CA LEU A 179 -3.55 -5.20 -4.24
C LEU A 179 -2.53 -5.86 -5.17
N GLU A 180 -1.66 -5.05 -5.76
CA GLU A 180 -0.69 -5.56 -6.75
C GLU A 180 0.76 -5.15 -6.48
N HIS A 181 1.71 -6.07 -6.68
CA HIS A 181 3.14 -5.75 -6.56
C HIS A 181 3.55 -5.21 -5.17
N ASN A 182 2.93 -5.69 -4.09
CA ASN A 182 3.29 -5.30 -2.73
C ASN A 182 4.13 -6.37 -2.05
N GLU A 183 4.85 -5.98 -1.00
CA GLU A 183 5.52 -6.91 -0.08
C GLU A 183 4.93 -6.77 1.32
N PHE A 184 4.48 -7.90 1.88
CA PHE A 184 3.97 -7.99 3.24
C PHE A 184 4.87 -8.93 4.05
N PHE A 185 5.57 -8.41 5.05
CA PHE A 185 6.50 -9.21 5.85
C PHE A 185 6.58 -8.79 7.31
N GLN A 186 6.91 -9.73 8.20
CA GLN A 186 7.04 -9.44 9.65
C GLN A 186 5.80 -8.79 10.26
N ASN A 187 4.61 -9.08 9.73
CA ASN A 187 3.33 -8.70 10.35
C ASN A 187 2.77 -9.87 11.16
N ASP A 188 1.89 -9.56 12.11
CA ASP A 188 1.10 -10.60 12.79
C ASP A 188 0.09 -11.24 11.81
N VAL A 189 -0.60 -10.42 11.03
CA VAL A 189 -1.39 -10.84 9.86
C VAL A 189 -1.04 -9.94 8.68
N ALA A 190 -0.55 -10.48 7.57
CA ALA A 190 -0.20 -9.67 6.41
C ALA A 190 -1.44 -9.04 5.75
N ILE A 191 -2.39 -9.88 5.33
CA ILE A 191 -3.62 -9.45 4.67
C ILE A 191 -4.82 -10.03 5.41
N ARG A 192 -5.71 -9.17 5.90
CA ARG A 192 -6.97 -9.58 6.53
C ARG A 192 -8.19 -9.09 5.75
N PHE A 193 -8.86 -10.01 5.07
CA PHE A 193 -10.11 -9.72 4.36
C PHE A 193 -11.32 -10.10 5.22
N THR A 194 -11.80 -9.15 5.99
CA THR A 194 -13.05 -9.28 6.77
C THR A 194 -14.27 -9.08 5.88
N ARG A 195 -15.46 -9.58 6.27
CA ARG A 195 -16.74 -9.53 5.52
C ARG A 195 -16.73 -10.27 4.18
N MET A 196 -15.63 -10.16 3.44
CA MET A 196 -15.38 -10.73 2.14
C MET A 196 -16.40 -10.21 1.13
N GLU A 197 -16.46 -8.88 0.95
CA GLU A 197 -17.43 -8.24 0.05
C GLU A 197 -16.77 -7.32 -0.97
N GLY A 198 -17.26 -7.39 -2.21
CA GLY A 198 -16.84 -6.55 -3.34
C GLY A 198 -15.71 -7.16 -4.18
N PRO A 199 -15.40 -6.55 -5.34
CA PRO A 199 -14.34 -7.03 -6.21
C PRO A 199 -12.96 -6.78 -5.59
N VAL A 200 -12.16 -7.82 -5.47
CA VAL A 200 -10.82 -7.78 -4.89
C VAL A 200 -9.86 -8.60 -5.74
N LEU A 201 -8.76 -7.97 -6.13
CA LEU A 201 -7.62 -8.60 -6.79
C LEU A 201 -6.41 -8.58 -5.84
N ILE A 202 -5.86 -9.74 -5.53
CA ILE A 202 -4.58 -9.90 -4.82
C ILE A 202 -3.65 -10.60 -5.80
N ASN A 203 -2.75 -9.84 -6.41
CA ASN A 203 -1.97 -10.30 -7.56
C ASN A 203 -0.51 -9.83 -7.52
N TYR A 204 0.46 -10.67 -7.88
CA TYR A 204 1.88 -10.30 -7.89
C TYR A 204 2.42 -9.76 -6.56
N ASN A 205 1.90 -10.19 -5.42
CA ASN A 205 2.43 -9.79 -4.11
C ASN A 205 3.43 -10.83 -3.59
N LYS A 206 4.36 -10.41 -2.73
CA LYS A 206 5.16 -11.31 -1.89
C LYS A 206 4.67 -11.20 -0.46
N ILE A 207 4.26 -12.32 0.13
CA ILE A 207 3.69 -12.38 1.48
C ILE A 207 4.46 -13.43 2.26
N PHE A 208 5.40 -12.99 3.08
CA PHE A 208 6.39 -13.87 3.70
C PHE A 208 6.76 -13.47 5.11
N GLN A 209 7.20 -14.42 5.94
CA GLN A 209 7.66 -14.16 7.31
C GLN A 209 6.64 -13.42 8.19
N ASN A 210 5.34 -13.58 7.92
CA ASN A 210 4.27 -13.13 8.80
C ASN A 210 3.86 -14.28 9.72
N ARG A 211 3.18 -14.01 10.84
CA ARG A 211 2.55 -15.11 11.58
C ARG A 211 1.45 -15.75 10.73
N LEU A 212 0.61 -14.95 10.07
CA LEU A 212 -0.37 -15.38 9.07
C LEU A 212 -0.22 -14.57 7.78
N GLY A 213 -0.23 -15.24 6.63
CA GLY A 213 -0.18 -14.62 5.31
C GLY A 213 -1.49 -13.92 4.95
N ILE A 214 -2.42 -14.67 4.36
CA ILE A 214 -3.76 -14.18 4.02
C ILE A 214 -4.79 -14.81 4.97
N PHE A 215 -5.60 -13.98 5.62
CA PHE A 215 -6.68 -14.40 6.51
C PHE A 215 -8.04 -13.92 5.99
N LEU A 216 -8.87 -14.87 5.56
CA LEU A 216 -10.17 -14.64 4.95
C LEU A 216 -11.29 -14.86 5.98
N VAL A 217 -11.97 -13.80 6.40
CA VAL A 217 -12.90 -13.84 7.54
C VAL A 217 -14.28 -13.31 7.13
N PRO A 218 -15.30 -14.17 6.95
CA PRO A 218 -16.65 -13.71 6.68
C PRO A 218 -17.23 -12.94 7.89
N SER A 219 -18.21 -12.07 7.66
CA SER A 219 -18.82 -11.32 8.77
C SER A 219 -19.82 -12.19 9.53
N GLY A 220 -19.72 -12.22 10.87
CA GLY A 220 -20.74 -12.83 11.74
C GLY A 220 -21.86 -11.88 12.20
N GLN A 221 -21.90 -10.62 11.72
CA GLN A 221 -22.68 -9.54 12.35
C GLN A 221 -24.09 -9.28 11.77
N ASN A 222 -24.61 -10.10 10.87
CA ASN A 222 -26.04 -10.09 10.51
C ASN A 222 -26.49 -11.54 10.25
N ILE A 223 -26.71 -12.29 11.33
CA ILE A 223 -27.06 -13.72 11.33
C ILE A 223 -28.40 -14.01 10.61
N THR A 224 -29.16 -13.00 10.19
CA THR A 224 -30.41 -13.20 9.45
C THR A 224 -30.35 -12.91 7.95
N ASP A 225 -29.39 -12.11 7.45
CA ASP A 225 -29.50 -11.52 6.09
C ASP A 225 -28.23 -11.54 5.23
N PHE A 226 -27.30 -12.43 5.52
CA PHE A 226 -26.34 -12.85 4.50
C PHE A 226 -26.36 -14.36 4.46
N PHE A 227 -27.25 -14.91 3.62
CA PHE A 227 -27.25 -16.29 3.16
C PHE A 227 -26.93 -17.29 4.28
N GLU A 228 -27.95 -17.89 4.90
CA GLU A 228 -27.89 -19.35 5.02
C GLU A 228 -27.89 -19.81 3.56
N PRO A 229 -26.75 -20.05 2.89
CA PRO A 229 -26.86 -20.58 1.57
C PRO A 229 -27.34 -22.00 1.84
N ASP A 230 -28.56 -22.29 1.43
CA ASP A 230 -28.69 -23.57 0.78
C ASP A 230 -27.49 -23.68 -0.18
N ARG A 231 -26.78 -24.80 -0.13
CA ARG A 231 -25.57 -25.04 -0.91
C ARG A 231 -25.85 -25.04 -2.43
N SER A 232 -26.94 -24.41 -2.89
CA SER A 232 -27.56 -24.54 -4.20
C SER A 232 -27.27 -23.36 -5.14
N GLY A 233 -26.53 -22.33 -4.69
CA GLY A 233 -26.18 -21.14 -5.47
C GLY A 233 -24.73 -21.07 -5.96
N SER A 234 -24.44 -20.15 -6.88
CA SER A 234 -23.07 -19.80 -7.29
C SER A 234 -22.31 -19.17 -6.11
N PRO A 235 -21.04 -19.54 -5.86
CA PRO A 235 -20.24 -18.92 -4.80
C PRO A 235 -20.17 -17.41 -4.99
N TRP A 236 -20.43 -16.63 -3.92
CA TRP A 236 -20.49 -15.16 -3.98
C TRP A 236 -19.17 -14.52 -4.45
N ASN A 237 -18.06 -15.22 -4.25
CA ASN A 237 -16.70 -14.84 -4.61
C ASN A 237 -16.36 -15.05 -6.08
N THR A 238 -17.20 -15.78 -6.84
CA THR A 238 -16.94 -16.09 -8.26
C THR A 238 -16.80 -14.80 -9.06
N GLY A 239 -15.60 -14.57 -9.62
CA GLY A 239 -15.27 -13.34 -10.36
C GLY A 239 -15.16 -12.07 -9.51
N ARG A 240 -15.31 -12.18 -8.18
CA ARG A 240 -15.23 -11.08 -7.22
C ARG A 240 -14.02 -11.16 -6.31
N LEU A 241 -13.45 -12.33 -6.08
CA LEU A 241 -12.16 -12.48 -5.39
C LEU A 241 -11.21 -13.25 -6.29
N ARG A 242 -10.06 -12.66 -6.57
CA ARG A 242 -8.99 -13.32 -7.30
C ARG A 242 -7.69 -13.20 -6.52
N ILE A 243 -7.14 -14.33 -6.10
CA ILE A 243 -5.84 -14.42 -5.43
C ILE A 243 -4.95 -15.28 -6.32
N THR A 244 -4.05 -14.67 -7.09
CA THR A 244 -3.28 -15.36 -8.14
C THR A 244 -1.89 -14.74 -8.29
N ASN A 245 -0.92 -15.48 -8.80
CA ASN A 245 0.42 -14.99 -9.11
C ASN A 245 1.13 -14.32 -7.92
N ASN A 246 0.83 -14.73 -6.69
CA ASN A 246 1.54 -14.28 -5.50
C ASN A 246 2.57 -15.31 -5.06
N ASP A 247 3.61 -14.85 -4.37
CA ASP A 247 4.48 -15.69 -3.56
C ASP A 247 3.98 -15.68 -2.12
N LEU A 248 3.48 -16.83 -1.64
CA LEU A 248 3.01 -17.06 -0.29
C LEU A 248 3.96 -18.04 0.39
N THR A 249 5.00 -17.56 1.06
CA THR A 249 6.10 -18.41 1.55
C THR A 249 6.46 -18.10 2.99
N ASP A 250 6.99 -19.07 3.73
CA ASP A 250 7.62 -18.87 5.04
C ASP A 250 6.78 -18.09 6.08
N ASN A 251 5.44 -18.15 5.99
CA ASN A 251 4.56 -17.63 7.04
C ASN A 251 4.46 -18.67 8.16
N GLN A 252 4.50 -18.24 9.42
CA GLN A 252 4.79 -19.13 10.55
C GLN A 252 3.65 -20.12 10.84
N TRP A 253 2.40 -19.68 10.81
CA TRP A 253 1.25 -20.55 11.05
C TRP A 253 0.69 -21.06 9.73
N TYR A 254 0.23 -20.14 8.88
CA TYR A 254 -0.38 -20.47 7.60
C TYR A 254 -0.12 -19.38 6.56
N ASN A 255 0.11 -19.81 5.32
CA ASN A 255 0.14 -18.96 4.13
C ASN A 255 -1.27 -18.44 3.80
N LEU A 256 -2.28 -19.32 3.93
CA LEU A 256 -3.69 -18.99 3.76
C LEU A 256 -4.49 -19.58 4.91
N ASN A 257 -5.38 -18.77 5.50
CA ASN A 257 -6.29 -19.20 6.55
C ASN A 257 -7.72 -18.79 6.20
N LEU A 258 -8.61 -19.78 6.14
CA LEU A 258 -10.05 -19.57 6.08
C LEU A 258 -10.59 -19.47 7.50
N GLY A 259 -11.15 -18.31 7.83
CA GLY A 259 -11.77 -18.05 9.12
C GLY A 259 -13.06 -18.84 9.31
N THR A 260 -13.45 -18.97 10.57
CA THR A 260 -14.69 -19.67 10.95
C THR A 260 -15.88 -19.19 10.12
N LYS A 261 -16.75 -20.14 9.75
CA LYS A 261 -17.92 -19.91 8.88
C LYS A 261 -17.58 -19.51 7.44
N GLN A 262 -16.33 -19.62 6.99
CA GLN A 262 -16.02 -19.57 5.56
C GLN A 262 -16.31 -20.94 4.95
N LEU A 263 -17.57 -21.15 4.56
CA LEU A 263 -18.08 -22.44 4.07
C LEU A 263 -17.81 -22.69 2.58
N TRP A 264 -17.42 -21.66 1.83
CA TRP A 264 -17.30 -21.72 0.37
C TRP A 264 -15.88 -22.02 -0.07
N ASP A 265 -15.78 -22.80 -1.15
CA ASP A 265 -14.51 -23.02 -1.83
C ASP A 265 -13.97 -21.70 -2.39
N ILE A 266 -12.67 -21.48 -2.20
CA ILE A 266 -11.97 -20.28 -2.66
C ILE A 266 -10.93 -20.70 -3.68
N GLU A 267 -11.09 -20.18 -4.91
CA GLU A 267 -10.10 -20.31 -5.96
C GLU A 267 -8.86 -19.46 -5.63
N VAL A 268 -7.72 -20.13 -5.44
CA VAL A 268 -6.41 -19.53 -5.13
C VAL A 268 -5.29 -20.17 -5.95
N SER A 269 -5.60 -20.58 -7.18
CA SER A 269 -4.62 -21.12 -8.14
C SER A 269 -3.65 -20.06 -8.66
N GLY A 270 -2.57 -20.51 -9.28
CA GLY A 270 -1.53 -19.69 -9.90
C GLY A 270 -0.58 -19.03 -8.89
N ASN A 271 -0.69 -19.31 -7.60
CA ASN A 271 0.23 -18.82 -6.57
C ASN A 271 1.40 -19.80 -6.36
N PHE A 272 2.56 -19.27 -5.97
CA PHE A 272 3.68 -20.05 -5.48
C PHE A 272 3.61 -20.14 -3.95
N TRP A 273 3.79 -21.35 -3.41
CA TRP A 273 3.58 -21.64 -1.99
C TRP A 273 4.87 -21.98 -1.23
N GLY A 274 6.03 -21.83 -1.87
CA GLY A 274 7.34 -22.19 -1.31
C GLY A 274 7.76 -23.64 -1.54
N SER A 275 6.86 -24.47 -2.07
CA SER A 275 7.11 -25.87 -2.42
C SER A 275 6.35 -26.25 -3.69
N THR A 276 6.75 -27.37 -4.30
CA THR A 276 6.04 -28.03 -5.40
C THR A 276 5.43 -29.38 -4.97
N VAL A 277 5.58 -29.75 -3.70
CA VAL A 277 5.03 -30.98 -3.12
C VAL A 277 3.64 -30.67 -2.54
N PRO A 278 2.53 -31.23 -3.07
CA PRO A 278 1.18 -30.89 -2.64
C PRO A 278 0.95 -30.97 -1.12
N ALA A 279 1.43 -32.04 -0.48
CA ALA A 279 1.27 -32.22 0.96
C ALA A 279 1.98 -31.14 1.80
N GLU A 280 3.13 -30.63 1.33
CA GLU A 280 3.82 -29.52 2.00
C GLU A 280 3.02 -28.23 1.84
N ILE A 281 2.47 -27.97 0.65
CA ILE A 281 1.64 -26.78 0.38
C ILE A 281 0.37 -26.82 1.24
N GLU A 282 -0.37 -27.93 1.21
CA GLU A 282 -1.58 -28.15 2.01
C GLU A 282 -1.31 -27.98 3.50
N SER A 283 -0.11 -28.35 3.98
CA SER A 283 0.27 -28.14 5.37
C SER A 283 0.34 -26.65 5.77
N THR A 284 0.54 -25.74 4.80
CA THR A 284 0.56 -24.28 5.03
C THR A 284 -0.81 -23.62 4.91
N ILE A 285 -1.88 -24.39 4.69
CA ILE A 285 -3.23 -23.88 4.48
C ILE A 285 -4.14 -24.35 5.62
N PHE A 286 -5.01 -23.45 6.08
CA PHE A 286 -6.09 -23.77 7.01
C PHE A 286 -7.44 -23.65 6.29
N ASP A 287 -8.00 -24.79 5.90
CA ASP A 287 -9.26 -24.93 5.14
C ASP A 287 -10.01 -26.21 5.60
N GLN A 288 -10.92 -26.72 4.75
CA GLN A 288 -11.71 -27.93 5.00
C GLN A 288 -10.90 -29.15 5.48
N HIS A 289 -9.65 -29.32 5.03
CA HIS A 289 -8.80 -30.46 5.43
C HIS A 289 -8.47 -30.45 6.92
N ARG A 290 -8.51 -29.27 7.55
CA ARG A 290 -8.23 -29.09 8.98
C ARG A 290 -9.50 -28.87 9.80
N ASP A 291 -10.52 -28.26 9.21
CA ASP A 291 -11.81 -28.02 9.84
C ASP A 291 -12.94 -28.35 8.85
N PRO A 292 -13.69 -29.45 9.05
CA PRO A 292 -14.71 -29.92 8.10
C PRO A 292 -15.90 -28.96 7.94
N GLU A 293 -16.02 -27.94 8.78
CA GLU A 293 -17.03 -26.89 8.63
C GLU A 293 -16.63 -25.81 7.60
N LEU A 294 -15.37 -25.80 7.14
CA LEU A 294 -14.89 -24.82 6.16
C LEU A 294 -15.01 -25.31 4.72
N GLY A 295 -14.91 -24.36 3.78
CA GLY A 295 -14.70 -24.62 2.36
C GLY A 295 -13.25 -25.02 2.05
N THR A 296 -13.00 -25.46 0.82
CA THR A 296 -11.67 -25.87 0.36
C THR A 296 -10.93 -24.74 -0.33
N ALA A 297 -9.62 -24.62 -0.11
CA ALA A 297 -8.77 -23.77 -0.92
C ALA A 297 -8.38 -24.51 -2.21
N ILE A 298 -8.91 -24.08 -3.35
CA ILE A 298 -8.60 -24.67 -4.66
C ILE A 298 -7.28 -24.07 -5.14
N ILE A 299 -6.18 -24.80 -4.91
CA ILE A 299 -4.81 -24.32 -5.16
C ILE A 299 -4.25 -24.70 -6.53
N GLN A 300 -4.87 -25.64 -7.23
CA GLN A 300 -4.36 -26.18 -8.49
C GLN A 300 -4.93 -25.41 -9.71
N PRO A 301 -4.11 -25.13 -10.74
CA PRO A 301 -2.66 -25.34 -10.78
C PRO A 301 -1.91 -24.35 -9.87
N PHE A 302 -0.95 -24.80 -9.07
CA PHE A 302 -0.03 -23.89 -8.37
C PHE A 302 1.23 -23.64 -9.18
N ALA A 303 1.93 -22.54 -8.92
CA ALA A 303 3.18 -22.22 -9.60
C ALA A 303 4.33 -23.12 -9.11
N GLU A 304 5.19 -23.58 -10.02
CA GLU A 304 6.34 -24.45 -9.69
C GLU A 304 7.55 -23.68 -9.16
N HIS A 305 7.59 -22.37 -9.38
CA HIS A 305 8.66 -21.47 -8.98
C HIS A 305 8.08 -20.16 -8.46
N SER A 306 8.87 -19.42 -7.67
CA SER A 306 8.57 -18.04 -7.29
C SER A 306 8.23 -17.20 -8.52
N ILE A 307 7.20 -16.38 -8.39
CA ILE A 307 6.66 -15.54 -9.44
C ILE A 307 7.66 -14.40 -9.71
N PRO A 308 8.33 -14.35 -10.87
CA PRO A 308 9.46 -13.44 -11.09
C PRO A 308 9.13 -11.95 -10.93
N THR A 309 7.88 -11.57 -11.20
CA THR A 309 7.39 -10.20 -11.11
C THR A 309 6.64 -9.88 -9.81
N ALA A 310 6.60 -10.82 -8.84
CA ALA A 310 5.95 -10.58 -7.57
C ALA A 310 6.80 -9.68 -6.64
N GLY A 311 6.11 -8.86 -5.86
CA GLY A 311 6.70 -7.88 -4.95
C GLY A 311 6.88 -6.50 -5.58
N VAL A 312 7.55 -5.60 -4.85
CA VAL A 312 7.68 -4.20 -5.25
C VAL A 312 8.57 -4.07 -6.48
N ARG A 313 8.08 -3.35 -7.49
CA ARG A 313 8.86 -3.06 -8.69
C ARG A 313 9.84 -1.92 -8.41
N ARG A 314 11.11 -2.29 -8.25
CA ARG A 314 12.24 -1.36 -8.03
C ARG A 314 12.85 -0.95 -9.37
N ILE A 315 13.44 0.25 -9.47
CA ILE A 315 14.27 0.57 -10.63
C ILE A 315 15.47 -0.38 -10.63
N THR A 316 15.58 -1.19 -11.68
CA THR A 316 16.80 -1.96 -11.91
C THR A 316 17.85 -0.96 -12.41
N PRO A 317 19.03 -0.85 -11.76
CA PRO A 317 20.07 0.09 -12.17
C PRO A 317 20.59 -0.18 -13.58
#